data_AF-A0A850B5H7-F1
#
_entry.id   AF-A0A850B5H7-F1
#
_cell.length_a   1.000
_cell.length_b   1.000
_cell.length_c   1.000
_cell.angle_alpha   90.00
_cell.angle_beta   90.00
_cell.angle_gamma   90.00
#
_symmetry.space_group_name_H-M   'P 1'
#
loop_
_entity.id
_entity.type
_entity.pdbx_description
1 polymer ?
#
loop_
_entity_poly.entity_id
_entity_poly.type
_entity_poly.pdbx_seq_one_letter_code
_entity_poly.pdbx_strand_id
1 'polypeptide(L)'
;MKRTVTFLIAIAIASSSLMAACGSGEPAVEQADTKGIAPTGGSGMMTGGGGAGGESGGGGDGGSSTTMDGDGDGIDDALEQTLAETYLPFLSLDPTDGCPRGGIVFRLYPHPENSAYIHIIYDHLFENDCGALNGHVGDNEVFGATIDPKVPPPAGIIALRAVTHQGELCEKTTQCGVCPGQKACATAMKNGKDYPVVFSSKDKHASFVEQNQCMILPCGDSCALNPMDTPVILVNAGEPDKHLTENLTENGFITEANGWSEPDLFNFNPWDPAKSFGGAGNIADDLQDNAFLTPVCP
;
A
#
# COMPACT_ATOMS: atom_id res chain seq x y z
N MET A 1 -8.78 16.40 -60.19
CA MET A 1 -9.85 16.86 -59.30
C MET A 1 -10.13 15.77 -58.27
N LYS A 2 -9.55 15.87 -57.08
CA LYS A 2 -9.78 14.92 -55.98
C LYS A 2 -10.87 15.52 -55.08
N ARG A 3 -11.97 14.79 -54.90
CA ARG A 3 -13.11 15.20 -54.04
C ARG A 3 -12.83 14.74 -52.62
N THR A 4 -12.72 15.70 -51.71
CA THR A 4 -12.73 15.49 -50.26
C THR A 4 -14.17 15.33 -49.80
N VAL A 5 -14.49 14.23 -49.12
CA VAL A 5 -15.79 14.01 -48.46
C VAL A 5 -15.57 14.20 -46.98
N THR A 6 -16.14 15.27 -46.42
CA THR A 6 -16.16 15.56 -44.99
C THR A 6 -17.45 14.99 -44.40
N PHE A 7 -17.36 14.02 -43.50
CA PHE A 7 -18.49 13.58 -42.68
C PHE A 7 -18.50 14.38 -41.38
N LEU A 8 -19.56 15.16 -41.17
CA LEU A 8 -19.90 15.81 -39.91
C LEU A 8 -20.87 14.88 -39.17
N ILE A 9 -20.44 14.32 -38.04
CA ILE A 9 -21.31 13.62 -37.10
C ILE A 9 -21.70 14.63 -36.02
N ALA A 10 -22.97 15.02 -35.98
CA ALA A 10 -23.55 15.82 -34.91
C ALA A 10 -24.09 14.87 -33.83
N ILE A 11 -23.49 14.89 -32.64
CA ILE A 11 -24.00 14.19 -31.46
C ILE A 11 -24.91 15.17 -30.72
N ALA A 12 -26.21 14.85 -30.67
CA ALA A 12 -27.19 15.57 -29.87
C ALA A 12 -27.18 15.00 -28.44
N ILE A 13 -26.71 15.79 -27.48
CA ILE A 13 -26.79 15.47 -26.05
C ILE A 13 -28.15 15.97 -25.53
N ALA A 14 -29.03 15.04 -25.18
CA ALA A 14 -30.28 15.34 -24.48
C ALA A 14 -30.03 15.37 -22.97
N SER A 15 -29.98 16.56 -22.39
CA SER A 15 -29.91 16.76 -20.94
C SER A 15 -31.28 16.49 -20.32
N SER A 16 -31.41 15.40 -19.56
CA SER A 16 -32.56 15.13 -18.71
C SER A 16 -32.23 15.50 -17.28
N SER A 17 -32.78 16.61 -16.81
CA SER A 17 -32.74 17.04 -15.42
C SER A 17 -33.70 16.17 -14.59
N LEU A 18 -33.16 15.24 -13.80
CA LEU A 18 -33.91 14.56 -12.75
C LEU A 18 -33.67 15.31 -11.43
N MET A 19 -34.67 16.06 -10.98
CA MET A 19 -34.75 16.58 -9.62
C MET A 19 -35.24 15.45 -8.71
N ALA A 20 -34.35 14.89 -7.89
CA ALA A 20 -34.72 14.02 -6.78
C ALA A 20 -34.62 14.84 -5.47
N ALA A 21 -35.78 15.12 -4.89
CA ALA A 21 -35.90 15.60 -3.53
C ALA A 21 -35.80 14.42 -2.56
N CYS A 22 -34.84 14.46 -1.63
CA CYS A 22 -34.80 13.57 -0.48
C CYS A 22 -34.69 14.40 0.79
N GLY A 23 -35.59 14.07 1.72
CA GLY A 23 -35.86 14.82 2.94
C GLY A 23 -34.79 14.63 4.01
N SER A 24 -34.70 15.65 4.84
CA SER A 24 -33.99 15.69 6.11
C SER A 24 -34.69 14.76 7.12
N GLY A 25 -34.05 13.64 7.43
CA GLY A 25 -34.34 12.83 8.60
C GLY A 25 -33.08 12.70 9.45
N GLU A 26 -33.01 13.46 10.54
CA GLU A 26 -32.00 13.27 11.59
C GLU A 26 -32.31 11.96 12.34
N PRO A 27 -31.35 11.02 12.48
CA PRO A 27 -31.44 10.01 13.51
C PRO A 27 -30.86 10.55 14.83
N ALA A 28 -31.61 10.32 15.90
CA ALA A 28 -31.20 10.56 17.27
C ALA A 28 -29.96 9.72 17.62
N VAL A 29 -28.96 10.38 18.22
CA VAL A 29 -27.80 9.75 18.82
C VAL A 29 -28.24 9.12 20.14
N GLU A 30 -28.43 7.80 20.13
CA GLU A 30 -28.56 7.01 21.35
C GLU A 30 -27.15 6.75 21.92
N GLN A 31 -26.90 7.33 23.08
CA GLN A 31 -25.63 7.31 23.79
C GLN A 31 -25.48 5.95 24.49
N ALA A 32 -24.69 5.04 23.90
CA ALA A 32 -24.40 3.75 24.51
C ALA A 32 -23.38 3.89 25.65
N ASP A 33 -23.85 3.65 26.87
CA ASP A 33 -23.09 3.48 28.10
C ASP A 33 -22.12 2.29 27.96
N THR A 34 -20.83 2.58 27.75
CA THR A 34 -19.77 1.55 27.77
C THR A 34 -19.30 1.35 29.21
N LYS A 35 -19.91 0.36 29.87
CA LYS A 35 -19.35 -0.22 31.10
C LYS A 35 -17.98 -0.84 30.79
N GLY A 36 -16.97 -0.33 31.50
CA GLY A 36 -15.58 -0.74 31.36
C GLY A 36 -15.37 -2.24 31.60
N ILE A 37 -14.61 -2.84 30.70
CA ILE A 37 -13.94 -4.13 30.91
C ILE A 37 -12.47 -3.80 31.14
N ALA A 38 -12.01 -4.07 32.36
CA ALA A 38 -10.62 -3.93 32.76
C ALA A 38 -9.74 -4.96 32.01
N PRO A 39 -8.53 -4.59 31.56
CA PRO A 39 -7.57 -5.56 31.06
C PRO A 39 -6.99 -6.35 32.23
N THR A 40 -7.27 -7.66 32.27
CA THR A 40 -6.57 -8.63 33.11
C THR A 40 -5.11 -8.71 32.68
N GLY A 41 -4.23 -8.16 33.52
CA GLY A 41 -2.79 -8.29 33.38
C GLY A 41 -2.31 -9.72 33.62
N GLY A 42 -1.71 -10.32 32.60
CA GLY A 42 -0.89 -11.52 32.73
C GLY A 42 0.53 -11.13 33.13
N SER A 43 0.82 -11.16 34.43
CA SER A 43 2.21 -11.11 34.94
C SER A 43 2.89 -12.45 34.68
N GLY A 44 3.72 -12.49 33.63
CA GLY A 44 4.65 -13.59 33.37
C GLY A 44 5.87 -13.49 34.29
N MET A 45 5.89 -14.36 35.30
CA MET A 45 6.93 -14.53 36.32
C MET A 45 8.21 -15.13 35.71
N MET A 46 9.21 -14.31 35.41
CA MET A 46 10.57 -14.77 35.13
C MET A 46 11.31 -15.03 36.45
N THR A 47 11.44 -16.31 36.80
CA THR A 47 12.27 -16.75 37.91
C THR A 47 13.74 -16.72 37.50
N GLY A 48 14.56 -16.08 38.34
CA GLY A 48 15.99 -15.94 38.15
C GLY A 48 16.76 -17.23 38.42
N GLY A 49 17.89 -17.38 37.71
CA GLY A 49 18.96 -18.29 38.03
C GLY A 49 20.29 -17.55 37.86
N GLY A 50 20.87 -17.13 38.98
CA GLY A 50 22.22 -16.55 39.02
C GLY A 50 23.27 -17.62 38.76
N GLY A 51 24.18 -17.33 37.83
CA GLY A 51 25.41 -18.09 37.59
C GLY A 51 26.56 -17.11 37.43
N ALA A 52 27.41 -17.05 38.45
CA ALA A 52 28.63 -16.26 38.45
C ALA A 52 29.79 -17.02 37.81
N GLY A 53 30.68 -16.28 37.13
CA GLY A 53 32.09 -16.64 36.97
C GLY A 53 32.49 -17.17 35.60
N GLY A 54 33.27 -16.38 34.87
CA GLY A 54 33.98 -16.85 33.68
C GLY A 54 34.45 -15.73 32.76
N GLU A 55 35.42 -14.92 33.22
CA GLU A 55 36.27 -14.15 32.30
C GLU A 55 37.08 -15.14 31.45
N SER A 56 36.76 -15.26 30.16
CA SER A 56 37.71 -15.76 29.17
C SER A 56 37.59 -14.91 27.91
N GLY A 57 38.59 -14.06 27.69
CA GLY A 57 38.77 -13.31 26.46
C GLY A 57 38.95 -14.27 25.29
N GLY A 58 37.90 -14.43 24.50
CA GLY A 58 37.97 -15.00 23.16
C GLY A 58 37.73 -13.86 22.19
N GLY A 59 38.76 -13.48 21.43
CA GLY A 59 38.60 -12.69 20.22
C GLY A 59 37.74 -13.49 19.26
N GLY A 60 36.43 -13.28 19.33
CA GLY A 60 35.50 -13.81 18.35
C GLY A 60 35.78 -13.10 17.05
N ASP A 61 36.35 -13.82 16.09
CA ASP A 61 36.25 -13.46 14.67
C ASP A 61 34.81 -13.02 14.44
N GLY A 62 34.65 -11.71 14.23
CA GLY A 62 33.38 -11.11 13.91
C GLY A 62 32.89 -11.79 12.66
N GLY A 63 32.06 -12.82 12.83
CA GLY A 63 31.34 -13.47 11.77
C GLY A 63 30.54 -12.37 11.11
N SER A 64 31.10 -11.82 10.04
CA SER A 64 30.39 -10.98 9.10
C SER A 64 29.17 -11.80 8.74
N SER A 65 28.01 -11.44 9.27
CA SER A 65 26.74 -11.87 8.70
C SER A 65 26.91 -11.59 7.22
N THR A 66 27.03 -12.64 6.42
CA THR A 66 27.16 -12.50 4.98
C THR A 66 25.91 -11.78 4.53
N THR A 67 26.08 -10.50 4.22
CA THR A 67 25.09 -9.68 3.56
C THR A 67 24.55 -10.49 2.38
N MET A 68 23.27 -10.84 2.43
CA MET A 68 22.60 -11.64 1.42
C MET A 68 21.83 -10.65 0.55
N ASP A 69 22.37 -10.42 -0.64
CA ASP A 69 21.78 -9.63 -1.71
C ASP A 69 21.38 -10.65 -2.78
N GLY A 70 20.21 -11.27 -2.57
CA GLY A 70 19.72 -12.42 -3.32
C GLY A 70 19.26 -12.04 -4.73
N ASP A 71 18.76 -10.82 -4.89
CA ASP A 71 18.33 -10.26 -6.16
C ASP A 71 19.40 -9.37 -6.83
N GLY A 72 20.52 -9.13 -6.17
CA GLY A 72 21.71 -8.50 -6.74
C GLY A 72 21.50 -7.07 -7.19
N ASP A 73 20.63 -6.33 -6.52
CA ASP A 73 20.38 -4.90 -6.75
C ASP A 73 21.43 -4.01 -6.03
N GLY A 74 22.25 -4.62 -5.15
CA GLY A 74 23.29 -3.97 -4.37
C GLY A 74 22.88 -3.60 -2.94
N ILE A 75 21.69 -3.98 -2.51
CA ILE A 75 21.14 -3.81 -1.16
C ILE A 75 20.96 -5.20 -0.54
N ASP A 76 21.14 -5.29 0.78
CA ASP A 76 20.91 -6.55 1.51
C ASP A 76 19.41 -6.81 1.66
N ASP A 77 18.93 -8.01 1.30
CA ASP A 77 17.50 -8.37 1.33
C ASP A 77 16.84 -8.06 2.69
N ALA A 78 17.57 -8.25 3.80
CA ALA A 78 17.04 -7.96 5.14
C ALA A 78 17.04 -6.46 5.46
N LEU A 79 17.99 -5.69 4.91
CA LEU A 79 17.95 -4.23 4.94
C LEU A 79 16.77 -3.70 4.11
N GLU A 80 16.49 -4.29 2.94
CA GLU A 80 15.34 -3.89 2.12
C GLU A 80 14.03 -4.07 2.88
N GLN A 81 13.82 -5.25 3.47
CA GLN A 81 12.65 -5.51 4.32
C GLN A 81 12.56 -4.50 5.47
N THR A 82 13.68 -4.23 6.15
CA THR A 82 13.72 -3.26 7.25
C THR A 82 13.35 -1.86 6.77
N LEU A 83 13.83 -1.43 5.61
CA LEU A 83 13.53 -0.11 5.04
C LEU A 83 12.05 -0.02 4.64
N ALA A 84 11.51 -1.02 3.95
CA ALA A 84 10.12 -1.07 3.57
C ALA A 84 9.19 -0.99 4.78
N GLU A 85 9.43 -1.79 5.83
CA GLU A 85 8.63 -1.76 7.07
C GLU A 85 8.76 -0.43 7.82
N THR A 86 9.99 0.10 7.92
CA THR A 86 10.29 1.31 8.69
C THR A 86 9.72 2.56 8.04
N TYR A 87 9.76 2.63 6.72
CA TYR A 87 9.30 3.79 5.94
C TYR A 87 7.89 3.62 5.35
N LEU A 88 7.19 2.53 5.66
CA LEU A 88 5.80 2.33 5.26
C LEU A 88 4.95 3.52 5.78
N PRO A 89 4.25 4.24 4.88
CA PRO A 89 3.32 5.30 5.26
C PRO A 89 2.23 4.80 6.23
N PHE A 90 1.43 5.73 6.76
CA PHE A 90 0.19 5.34 7.44
C PHE A 90 -0.79 4.81 6.38
N LEU A 91 -1.27 3.58 6.56
CA LEU A 91 -2.25 2.96 5.67
C LEU A 91 -3.65 3.15 6.24
N SER A 92 -4.43 4.02 5.61
CA SER A 92 -5.79 4.36 6.00
C SER A 92 -6.81 3.62 5.14
N LEU A 93 -7.18 2.41 5.55
CA LEU A 93 -8.38 1.74 5.03
C LEU A 93 -9.64 2.42 5.57
N ASP A 94 -10.64 2.66 4.74
CA ASP A 94 -11.88 3.28 5.20
C ASP A 94 -12.45 2.51 6.42
N PRO A 95 -12.86 3.18 7.52
CA PRO A 95 -13.38 2.50 8.71
C PRO A 95 -14.62 1.65 8.46
N THR A 96 -15.29 1.86 7.33
CA THR A 96 -16.50 1.14 6.91
C THR A 96 -16.27 0.23 5.72
N ASP A 97 -15.00 -0.08 5.40
CA ASP A 97 -14.63 -1.05 4.37
C ASP A 97 -15.16 -2.46 4.70
N GLY A 98 -15.82 -3.08 3.73
CA GLY A 98 -16.46 -4.39 3.88
C GLY A 98 -15.49 -5.57 3.79
N CYS A 99 -14.30 -5.39 3.21
CA CYS A 99 -13.30 -6.44 3.05
C CYS A 99 -11.87 -5.91 3.22
N PRO A 100 -11.50 -5.48 4.43
CA PRO A 100 -10.20 -4.88 4.70
C PRO A 100 -9.04 -5.89 4.76
N ARG A 101 -9.26 -7.17 4.43
CA ARG A 101 -8.19 -8.17 4.49
C ARG A 101 -7.24 -7.93 3.32
N GLY A 102 -5.97 -7.71 3.65
CA GLY A 102 -4.93 -7.57 2.65
C GLY A 102 -3.53 -7.69 3.22
N GLY A 103 -2.56 -7.38 2.37
CA GLY A 103 -1.17 -7.12 2.72
C GLY A 103 -0.40 -6.63 1.50
N ILE A 104 0.90 -6.44 1.64
CA ILE A 104 1.68 -5.71 0.65
C ILE A 104 2.79 -6.58 0.08
N VAL A 105 2.86 -6.63 -1.24
CA VAL A 105 4.06 -7.02 -1.96
C VAL A 105 4.82 -5.74 -2.32
N PHE A 106 6.13 -5.72 -2.13
CA PHE A 106 6.91 -4.54 -2.47
C PHE A 106 8.14 -4.90 -3.29
N ARG A 107 8.61 -3.90 -4.03
CA ARG A 107 9.95 -3.87 -4.62
C ARG A 107 10.65 -2.59 -4.20
N LEU A 108 11.90 -2.72 -3.79
CA LEU A 108 12.75 -1.63 -3.36
C LEU A 108 13.98 -1.62 -4.28
N TYR A 109 14.45 -0.42 -4.68
CA TYR A 109 15.69 -0.31 -5.46
C TYR A 109 16.29 1.11 -5.34
N PRO A 110 17.59 1.29 -5.65
CA PRO A 110 18.21 2.60 -5.72
C PRO A 110 17.46 3.53 -6.68
N HIS A 111 17.13 4.74 -6.22
CA HIS A 111 16.33 5.66 -7.02
C HIS A 111 17.05 6.04 -8.33
N PRO A 112 16.41 5.93 -9.51
CA PRO A 112 17.07 6.04 -10.81
C PRO A 112 17.66 7.42 -11.11
N GLU A 113 17.07 8.48 -10.54
CA GLU A 113 17.59 9.85 -10.68
C GLU A 113 18.74 10.17 -9.72
N ASN A 114 18.80 9.51 -8.55
CA ASN A 114 19.81 9.76 -7.53
C ASN A 114 19.89 8.58 -6.56
N SER A 115 20.93 7.74 -6.71
CA SER A 115 21.13 6.53 -5.91
C SER A 115 21.42 6.78 -4.43
N ALA A 116 21.48 8.03 -3.97
CA ALA A 116 21.49 8.34 -2.54
C ALA A 116 20.12 8.17 -1.88
N TYR A 117 19.05 8.12 -2.67
CA TYR A 117 17.68 7.86 -2.26
C TYR A 117 17.27 6.46 -2.71
N ILE A 118 16.22 5.95 -2.10
CA ILE A 118 15.62 4.67 -2.44
C ILE A 118 14.20 4.92 -2.97
N HIS A 119 13.82 4.21 -4.02
CA HIS A 119 12.44 4.12 -4.44
C HIS A 119 11.84 2.80 -3.96
N ILE A 120 10.59 2.84 -3.49
CA ILE A 120 9.84 1.67 -3.08
C ILE A 120 8.49 1.72 -3.79
N ILE A 121 8.16 0.66 -4.51
CA ILE A 121 6.81 0.43 -5.03
C ILE A 121 6.14 -0.55 -4.07
N TYR A 122 4.99 -0.16 -3.54
CA TYR A 122 4.15 -0.99 -2.71
C TYR A 122 2.88 -1.32 -3.49
N ASP A 123 2.61 -2.61 -3.66
CA ASP A 123 1.39 -3.14 -4.23
C ASP A 123 0.55 -3.78 -3.12
N HIS A 124 -0.53 -3.10 -2.74
CA HIS A 124 -1.43 -3.51 -1.68
C HIS A 124 -2.48 -4.45 -2.24
N LEU A 125 -2.36 -5.71 -1.86
CA LEU A 125 -3.25 -6.78 -2.28
C LEU A 125 -4.40 -6.94 -1.30
N PHE A 126 -5.62 -7.03 -1.82
CA PHE A 126 -6.82 -7.29 -1.04
C PHE A 126 -7.40 -8.65 -1.41
N GLU A 127 -7.97 -9.35 -0.43
CA GLU A 127 -8.62 -10.64 -0.69
C GLU A 127 -9.84 -10.49 -1.60
N ASN A 128 -10.56 -9.37 -1.50
CA ASN A 128 -11.76 -9.10 -2.28
C ASN A 128 -11.85 -7.60 -2.57
N ASP A 129 -12.37 -7.22 -3.74
CA ASP A 129 -13.04 -5.94 -4.00
C ASP A 129 -14.52 -6.14 -3.64
N CYS A 130 -15.06 -5.32 -2.74
CA CYS A 130 -16.46 -5.40 -2.28
C CYS A 130 -17.37 -4.32 -2.86
N GLY A 131 -16.89 -3.56 -3.83
CA GLY A 131 -17.58 -2.42 -4.38
C GLY A 131 -18.93 -2.82 -4.95
N ALA A 132 -19.97 -2.11 -4.54
CA ALA A 132 -21.37 -2.51 -4.74
C ALA A 132 -21.79 -2.82 -6.20
N LEU A 133 -21.07 -2.29 -7.19
CA LEU A 133 -21.38 -2.50 -8.61
C LEU A 133 -20.64 -3.66 -9.25
N ASN A 134 -19.43 -3.98 -8.79
CA ASN A 134 -18.49 -4.91 -9.44
C ASN A 134 -17.54 -5.54 -8.41
N GLY A 135 -18.06 -6.11 -7.32
CA GLY A 135 -17.20 -6.82 -6.37
C GLY A 135 -16.67 -8.12 -6.97
N HIS A 136 -15.43 -8.47 -6.65
CA HIS A 136 -14.76 -9.69 -7.12
C HIS A 136 -13.69 -10.17 -6.13
N VAL A 137 -13.27 -11.41 -6.32
CA VAL A 137 -12.13 -12.00 -5.60
C VAL A 137 -10.85 -11.31 -6.05
N GLY A 138 -9.99 -10.97 -5.10
CA GLY A 138 -8.71 -10.31 -5.30
C GLY A 138 -8.84 -8.87 -5.78
N ASP A 139 -7.97 -8.01 -5.28
CA ASP A 139 -7.74 -6.67 -5.81
C ASP A 139 -6.29 -6.26 -5.55
N ASN A 140 -5.75 -5.32 -6.31
CA ASN A 140 -4.39 -4.84 -6.09
C ASN A 140 -4.24 -3.35 -6.40
N GLU A 141 -3.54 -2.64 -5.53
CA GLU A 141 -3.56 -1.19 -5.48
C GLU A 141 -2.19 -0.63 -5.15
N VAL A 142 -1.67 0.20 -6.06
CA VAL A 142 -0.24 0.48 -6.11
C VAL A 142 0.06 1.93 -5.74
N PHE A 143 1.12 2.13 -4.98
CA PHE A 143 1.70 3.43 -4.74
C PHE A 143 3.23 3.37 -4.63
N GLY A 144 3.88 4.45 -5.06
CA GLY A 144 5.32 4.62 -4.98
C GLY A 144 5.72 5.60 -3.87
N ALA A 145 6.89 5.37 -3.30
CA ALA A 145 7.52 6.24 -2.31
C ALA A 145 9.00 6.49 -2.63
N THR A 146 9.46 7.73 -2.50
CA THR A 146 10.89 8.05 -2.46
C THR A 146 11.30 8.30 -1.01
N ILE A 147 12.36 7.65 -0.55
CA ILE A 147 12.88 7.82 0.80
C ILE A 147 14.35 8.23 0.82
N ASP A 148 14.73 9.02 1.81
CA ASP A 148 16.13 9.22 2.22
C ASP A 148 16.44 8.27 3.39
N PRO A 149 17.18 7.17 3.16
CA PRO A 149 17.45 6.18 4.20
C PRO A 149 18.32 6.73 5.34
N LYS A 150 18.94 7.91 5.19
CA LYS A 150 19.77 8.55 6.23
C LYS A 150 18.95 9.39 7.21
N VAL A 151 17.67 9.66 6.91
CA VAL A 151 16.78 10.47 7.73
C VAL A 151 15.67 9.59 8.30
N PRO A 152 15.58 9.37 9.62
CA PRO A 152 14.57 8.49 10.20
C PRO A 152 13.12 8.87 9.84
N PRO A 153 12.19 7.90 9.76
CA PRO A 153 10.79 8.19 9.49
C PRO A 153 10.12 9.01 10.62
N PRO A 154 9.08 9.80 10.29
CA PRO A 154 8.51 9.95 8.94
C PRO A 154 9.27 10.94 8.05
N ALA A 155 10.25 11.67 8.59
CA ALA A 155 10.90 12.78 7.89
C ALA A 155 11.72 12.36 6.65
N GLY A 156 12.20 11.12 6.61
CA GLY A 156 12.86 10.58 5.41
C GLY A 156 11.92 10.09 4.33
N ILE A 157 10.58 10.16 4.50
CA ILE A 157 9.62 9.92 3.41
C ILE A 157 9.50 11.23 2.62
N ILE A 158 10.09 11.27 1.42
CA ILE A 158 10.28 12.51 0.65
C ILE A 158 9.06 12.82 -0.21
N ALA A 159 8.54 11.83 -0.91
CA ALA A 159 7.41 11.96 -1.82
C ALA A 159 6.64 10.65 -1.89
N LEU A 160 5.33 10.77 -2.09
CA LEU A 160 4.41 9.66 -2.35
C LEU A 160 3.63 9.95 -3.64
N ARG A 161 3.30 8.87 -4.36
CA ARG A 161 2.47 8.92 -5.57
C ARG A 161 1.61 7.68 -5.65
N ALA A 162 0.35 7.85 -6.01
CA ALA A 162 -0.54 6.74 -6.30
C ALA A 162 -1.26 7.01 -7.63
N VAL A 163 -1.56 5.95 -8.37
CA VAL A 163 -2.35 5.98 -9.60
C VAL A 163 -3.53 5.04 -9.41
N THR A 164 -4.73 5.59 -9.34
CA THR A 164 -5.96 4.79 -9.22
C THR A 164 -6.51 4.45 -10.58
N HIS A 165 -7.17 3.31 -10.74
CA HIS A 165 -7.88 2.91 -11.98
C HIS A 165 -7.01 3.04 -13.23
N GLN A 166 -5.78 2.56 -13.16
CA GLN A 166 -4.81 2.72 -14.25
C GLN A 166 -5.31 2.12 -15.56
N GLY A 167 -5.22 2.87 -16.66
CA GLY A 167 -5.71 2.48 -17.98
C GLY A 167 -7.23 2.61 -18.16
N GLU A 168 -7.97 2.92 -17.10
CA GLU A 168 -9.43 2.97 -17.10
C GLU A 168 -9.97 4.41 -17.11
N LEU A 169 -11.28 4.57 -17.32
CA LEU A 169 -11.93 5.89 -17.46
C LEU A 169 -11.75 6.80 -16.24
N CYS A 170 -11.55 6.21 -15.06
CA CYS A 170 -11.37 6.93 -13.80
C CYS A 170 -9.91 7.08 -13.38
N GLU A 171 -8.95 6.84 -14.30
CA GLU A 171 -7.54 6.95 -13.98
C GLU A 171 -7.23 8.28 -13.31
N LYS A 172 -6.55 8.23 -12.17
CA LYS A 172 -6.15 9.44 -11.46
C LYS A 172 -4.82 9.26 -10.76
N THR A 173 -3.89 10.15 -11.10
CA THR A 173 -2.64 10.30 -10.35
C THR A 173 -2.82 11.30 -9.22
N THR A 174 -2.43 10.92 -8.00
CA THR A 174 -2.26 11.82 -6.87
C THR A 174 -0.82 11.82 -6.40
N GLN A 175 -0.35 12.96 -5.89
CA GLN A 175 1.03 13.08 -5.41
C GLN A 175 1.13 14.07 -4.25
N CYS A 176 1.99 13.78 -3.30
CA CYS A 176 2.31 14.67 -2.20
C CYS A 176 3.75 14.46 -1.75
N GLY A 177 4.31 15.42 -1.02
CA GLY A 177 5.67 15.31 -0.51
C GLY A 177 6.23 16.62 -0.02
N VAL A 178 7.54 16.63 0.23
CA VAL A 178 8.30 17.82 0.65
C VAL A 178 9.00 18.51 -0.51
N CYS A 179 8.94 17.94 -1.72
CA CYS A 179 9.63 18.50 -2.87
C CYS A 179 8.99 19.81 -3.37
N PRO A 180 9.78 20.75 -3.91
CA PRO A 180 9.26 21.99 -4.45
C PRO A 180 8.14 21.77 -5.48
N GLY A 181 6.99 22.40 -5.25
CA GLY A 181 5.83 22.31 -6.14
C GLY A 181 4.85 21.17 -5.80
N GLN A 182 5.20 20.25 -4.90
CA GLN A 182 4.25 19.29 -4.36
C GLN A 182 3.44 19.90 -3.23
N LYS A 183 2.21 19.39 -3.05
CA LYS A 183 1.46 19.65 -1.82
C LYS A 183 2.02 18.78 -0.70
N ALA A 184 2.00 19.30 0.52
CA ALA A 184 2.28 18.48 1.70
C ALA A 184 1.27 17.33 1.78
N CYS A 185 1.74 16.15 2.16
CA CYS A 185 0.87 15.00 2.41
C CYS A 185 -0.08 15.28 3.59
N ALA A 186 -1.28 14.72 3.52
CA ALA A 186 -2.07 14.54 4.74
C ALA A 186 -1.32 13.61 5.69
N THR A 187 -1.48 13.81 7.00
CA THR A 187 -0.77 13.02 8.00
C THR A 187 -1.71 12.41 9.04
N ALA A 188 -1.28 11.29 9.61
CA ALA A 188 -1.93 10.63 10.74
C ALA A 188 -0.92 10.12 11.77
N MET A 189 -1.37 9.97 13.01
CA MET A 189 -0.52 9.62 14.13
C MET A 189 -0.17 8.12 14.11
N LYS A 190 1.12 7.79 13.91
CA LYS A 190 1.68 6.43 14.01
C LYS A 190 2.91 6.49 14.90
N ASN A 191 2.91 5.68 15.97
CA ASN A 191 4.01 5.63 16.94
C ASN A 191 4.41 7.01 17.52
N GLY A 192 3.43 7.89 17.76
CA GLY A 192 3.65 9.22 18.32
C GLY A 192 4.24 10.25 17.36
N LYS A 193 4.25 9.98 16.04
CA LYS A 193 4.68 10.92 15.00
C LYS A 193 3.62 11.01 13.88
N ASP A 194 3.61 12.13 13.17
CA ASP A 194 2.74 12.38 12.03
C ASP A 194 3.32 11.76 10.75
N TYR A 195 2.82 10.59 10.36
CA TYR A 195 3.22 9.91 9.12
C TYR A 195 2.35 10.37 7.95
N PRO A 196 2.92 10.49 6.74
CA PRO A 196 2.11 10.73 5.55
C PRO A 196 1.14 9.55 5.33
N VAL A 197 -0.06 9.85 4.83
CA VAL A 197 -1.15 8.87 4.70
C VAL A 197 -1.33 8.44 3.25
N VAL A 198 -1.45 7.13 3.04
CA VAL A 198 -2.08 6.53 1.85
C VAL A 198 -3.50 6.12 2.25
N PHE A 199 -4.48 6.63 1.53
CA PHE A 199 -5.89 6.30 1.73
C PHE A 199 -6.29 5.24 0.71
N SER A 200 -6.93 4.17 1.17
CA SER A 200 -7.61 3.24 0.28
C SER A 200 -9.09 3.60 0.22
N SER A 201 -9.64 3.62 -0.98
CA SER A 201 -11.07 3.84 -1.15
C SER A 201 -11.87 2.69 -0.53
N LYS A 202 -13.02 3.03 0.01
CA LYS A 202 -13.96 2.09 0.60
C LYS A 202 -14.44 1.10 -0.46
N ASP A 203 -14.32 -0.19 -0.16
CA ASP A 203 -14.83 -1.33 -0.92
C ASP A 203 -14.25 -1.50 -2.34
N LYS A 204 -13.63 -0.45 -2.91
CA LYS A 204 -12.97 -0.41 -4.23
C LYS A 204 -11.45 -0.35 -4.17
N HIS A 205 -10.93 -0.13 -2.98
CA HIS A 205 -9.51 -0.15 -2.62
C HIS A 205 -8.55 0.80 -3.33
N ALA A 206 -8.98 1.54 -4.36
CA ALA A 206 -8.25 2.61 -5.03
C ALA A 206 -7.33 3.44 -4.10
N SER A 207 -6.02 3.48 -4.40
CA SER A 207 -5.01 4.16 -3.59
C SER A 207 -4.87 5.67 -3.87
N PHE A 208 -4.98 6.50 -2.82
CA PHE A 208 -4.84 7.96 -2.90
C PHE A 208 -3.83 8.49 -1.89
N VAL A 209 -3.04 9.50 -2.26
CA VAL A 209 -2.17 10.24 -1.31
C VAL A 209 -2.70 11.64 -0.98
N GLU A 210 -3.86 11.99 -1.55
CA GLU A 210 -4.61 13.22 -1.28
C GLU A 210 -6.08 12.88 -0.97
N GLN A 211 -6.49 12.93 0.31
CA GLN A 211 -7.84 12.52 0.73
C GLN A 211 -8.97 13.20 -0.06
N ASN A 212 -8.82 14.48 -0.37
CA ASN A 212 -9.85 15.23 -1.11
C ASN A 212 -9.96 14.86 -2.59
N GLN A 213 -9.04 14.04 -3.10
CA GLN A 213 -9.06 13.51 -4.46
C GLN A 213 -9.74 12.15 -4.56
N CYS A 214 -10.07 11.54 -3.41
CA CYS A 214 -10.63 10.20 -3.30
C CYS A 214 -12.08 10.08 -3.78
N MET A 215 -12.83 11.21 -3.83
CA MET A 215 -14.18 11.20 -4.37
C MET A 215 -14.13 11.30 -5.91
N ILE A 216 -14.24 10.16 -6.59
CA ILE A 216 -14.29 10.08 -8.06
C ILE A 216 -15.67 9.61 -8.49
N LEU A 217 -16.41 10.49 -9.16
CA LEU A 217 -17.58 10.09 -9.94
C LEU A 217 -17.13 9.90 -11.41
N PRO A 218 -17.53 8.82 -12.09
CA PRO A 218 -18.58 7.86 -11.73
C PRO A 218 -18.12 6.63 -10.95
N CYS A 219 -16.83 6.48 -10.62
CA CYS A 219 -16.30 5.23 -10.04
C CYS A 219 -16.73 4.96 -8.59
N GLY A 220 -17.32 5.94 -7.91
CA GLY A 220 -17.95 5.74 -6.61
C GLY A 220 -16.95 5.65 -5.46
N ASP A 221 -15.68 5.96 -5.73
CA ASP A 221 -14.63 5.98 -4.73
C ASP A 221 -14.97 7.01 -3.63
N SER A 222 -14.69 6.63 -2.40
CA SER A 222 -14.71 7.52 -1.24
C SER A 222 -13.79 6.95 -0.18
N CYS A 223 -13.17 7.80 0.61
CA CYS A 223 -12.37 7.35 1.75
C CYS A 223 -12.44 8.35 2.89
N ALA A 224 -12.42 7.78 4.10
CA ALA A 224 -12.22 8.49 5.34
C ALA A 224 -10.88 8.09 5.96
N LEU A 225 -10.34 9.00 6.78
CA LEU A 225 -9.18 8.68 7.59
C LEU A 225 -9.58 7.66 8.66
N ASN A 226 -8.89 6.52 8.69
CA ASN A 226 -8.97 5.59 9.80
C ASN A 226 -8.20 6.14 10.99
N PRO A 227 -8.77 6.15 12.21
CA PRO A 227 -8.01 6.54 13.40
C PRO A 227 -6.87 5.57 13.75
N MET A 228 -6.85 4.36 13.17
CA MET A 228 -5.82 3.35 13.41
C MET A 228 -5.12 2.98 12.11
N ASP A 229 -3.80 2.84 12.19
CA ASP A 229 -2.98 2.29 11.10
C ASP A 229 -3.34 0.82 10.90
N THR A 230 -3.34 0.36 9.65
CA THR A 230 -3.65 -1.03 9.33
C THR A 230 -2.36 -1.85 9.35
N PRO A 231 -2.20 -2.82 10.28
CA PRO A 231 -1.07 -3.73 10.23
C PRO A 231 -1.21 -4.62 9.00
N VAL A 232 -0.13 -4.71 8.22
CA VAL A 232 -0.07 -5.50 7.00
C VAL A 232 1.15 -6.41 7.04
N ILE A 233 1.05 -7.56 6.38
CA ILE A 233 2.20 -8.41 6.08
C ILE A 233 2.90 -7.79 4.87
N LEU A 234 4.22 -7.62 4.92
CA LEU A 234 5.04 -7.14 3.82
C LEU A 234 5.88 -8.29 3.27
N VAL A 235 5.87 -8.47 1.95
CA VAL A 235 6.67 -9.46 1.25
C VAL A 235 7.57 -8.77 0.23
N ASN A 236 8.87 -9.00 0.34
CA ASN A 236 9.82 -8.55 -0.66
C ASN A 236 9.72 -9.43 -1.92
N ALA A 237 9.38 -8.81 -3.05
CA ALA A 237 9.31 -9.49 -4.34
C ALA A 237 10.71 -9.73 -4.95
N GLY A 238 11.68 -8.88 -4.62
CA GLY A 238 13.00 -8.80 -5.25
C GLY A 238 12.99 -8.04 -6.59
N GLU A 239 14.00 -8.27 -7.41
CA GLU A 239 14.13 -7.69 -8.75
C GLU A 239 13.46 -8.54 -9.86
N PRO A 240 12.96 -7.93 -10.96
CA PRO A 240 12.22 -8.63 -12.02
C PRO A 240 12.95 -9.80 -12.70
N ASP A 241 14.28 -9.80 -12.68
CA ASP A 241 15.11 -10.85 -13.27
C ASP A 241 15.67 -11.83 -12.21
N LYS A 242 15.45 -11.56 -10.93
CA LYS A 242 15.97 -12.33 -9.79
C LYS A 242 15.00 -12.22 -8.60
N HIS A 243 13.93 -12.99 -8.66
CA HIS A 243 12.86 -12.94 -7.67
C HIS A 243 13.34 -13.46 -6.32
N LEU A 244 12.97 -12.77 -5.25
CA LEU A 244 13.07 -13.30 -3.88
C LEU A 244 11.83 -14.12 -3.50
N THR A 245 10.69 -13.81 -4.13
CA THR A 245 9.42 -14.50 -3.91
C THR A 245 8.78 -14.93 -5.23
N GLU A 246 8.58 -16.23 -5.39
CA GLU A 246 7.84 -16.82 -6.53
C GLU A 246 6.47 -17.39 -6.14
N ASN A 247 6.17 -17.45 -4.84
CA ASN A 247 4.91 -17.99 -4.32
C ASN A 247 4.53 -17.33 -2.99
N LEU A 248 3.48 -16.50 -2.99
CA LEU A 248 3.02 -15.76 -1.81
C LEU A 248 2.43 -16.66 -0.71
N THR A 249 1.96 -17.87 -1.04
CA THR A 249 1.47 -18.83 -0.05
C THR A 249 2.62 -19.53 0.66
N GLU A 250 3.65 -19.96 -0.07
CA GLU A 250 4.83 -20.60 0.51
C GLU A 250 5.64 -19.64 1.39
N ASN A 251 5.62 -18.34 1.06
CA ASN A 251 6.19 -17.28 1.88
C ASN A 251 5.36 -16.94 3.12
N GLY A 252 4.24 -17.64 3.34
CA GLY A 252 3.40 -17.47 4.51
C GLY A 252 2.60 -16.17 4.50
N PHE A 253 2.38 -15.54 3.33
CA PHE A 253 1.59 -14.32 3.20
C PHE A 253 0.12 -14.64 2.90
N ILE A 254 -0.19 -15.20 1.72
CA ILE A 254 -1.55 -15.57 1.33
C ILE A 254 -1.82 -17.00 1.79
N THR A 255 -2.26 -17.14 3.04
CA THR A 255 -2.53 -18.44 3.67
C THR A 255 -3.82 -18.42 4.50
N GLU A 256 -4.44 -19.60 4.67
CA GLU A 256 -5.55 -19.79 5.62
C GLU A 256 -5.17 -19.40 7.05
N ALA A 257 -3.91 -19.56 7.45
CA ALA A 257 -3.42 -19.16 8.78
C ALA A 257 -3.48 -17.64 8.99
N ASN A 258 -3.32 -16.86 7.93
CA ASN A 258 -3.52 -15.40 7.94
C ASN A 258 -4.97 -15.02 7.59
N GLY A 259 -5.86 -16.00 7.55
CA GLY A 259 -7.29 -15.89 7.33
C GLY A 259 -7.72 -15.63 5.90
N TRP A 260 -6.80 -15.71 4.92
CA TRP A 260 -7.20 -15.77 3.51
C TRP A 260 -7.99 -17.05 3.26
N SER A 261 -9.02 -16.95 2.45
CA SER A 261 -10.06 -17.95 2.24
C SER A 261 -10.38 -18.17 0.77
N GLU A 262 -10.00 -17.23 -0.11
CA GLU A 262 -10.16 -17.36 -1.55
C GLU A 262 -9.05 -18.23 -2.18
N PRO A 263 -9.34 -19.48 -2.56
CA PRO A 263 -8.31 -20.42 -3.01
C PRO A 263 -7.69 -20.03 -4.36
N ASP A 264 -8.39 -19.21 -5.16
CA ASP A 264 -7.90 -18.72 -6.45
C ASP A 264 -6.71 -17.75 -6.28
N LEU A 265 -6.51 -17.19 -5.08
CA LEU A 265 -5.38 -16.32 -4.75
C LEU A 265 -4.18 -17.11 -4.19
N PHE A 266 -4.35 -18.39 -3.88
CA PHE A 266 -3.27 -19.21 -3.30
C PHE A 266 -2.25 -19.60 -4.37
N ASN A 267 -0.99 -19.73 -3.96
CA ASN A 267 0.14 -20.01 -4.83
C ASN A 267 0.36 -18.96 -5.92
N PHE A 268 -0.06 -17.72 -5.66
CA PHE A 268 0.16 -16.61 -6.56
C PHE A 268 1.67 -16.30 -6.66
N ASN A 269 2.16 -16.16 -7.89
CA ASN A 269 3.52 -15.70 -8.17
C ASN A 269 3.45 -14.21 -8.56
N PRO A 270 4.03 -13.28 -7.77
CA PRO A 270 3.97 -11.85 -8.06
C PRO A 270 4.65 -11.45 -9.37
N TRP A 271 5.51 -12.33 -9.92
CA TRP A 271 6.26 -12.09 -11.15
C TRP A 271 5.74 -12.85 -12.37
N ASP A 272 4.56 -13.48 -12.30
CA ASP A 272 3.93 -14.12 -13.47
C ASP A 272 3.18 -13.07 -14.32
N PRO A 273 3.74 -12.60 -15.45
CA PRO A 273 3.11 -11.55 -16.26
C PRO A 273 1.84 -12.03 -16.99
N ALA A 274 1.54 -13.34 -16.94
CA ALA A 274 0.34 -13.90 -17.55
C ALA A 274 -0.85 -13.97 -16.58
N LYS A 275 -0.66 -13.62 -15.30
CA LYS A 275 -1.70 -13.72 -14.27
C LYS A 275 -2.04 -12.36 -13.70
N SER A 276 -3.33 -12.09 -13.59
CA SER A 276 -3.82 -10.98 -12.77
C SER A 276 -4.20 -11.48 -11.37
N PHE A 277 -4.04 -10.61 -10.37
CA PHE A 277 -4.47 -10.90 -9.01
C PHE A 277 -5.98 -10.72 -8.91
N GLY A 278 -6.74 -11.82 -8.87
CA GLY A 278 -8.21 -11.75 -8.81
C GLY A 278 -8.91 -11.21 -10.06
N GLY A 279 -8.17 -10.92 -11.14
CA GLY A 279 -8.73 -10.24 -12.31
C GLY A 279 -8.60 -8.71 -12.30
N ALA A 280 -8.04 -8.12 -11.23
CA ALA A 280 -7.93 -6.66 -11.07
C ALA A 280 -6.76 -6.05 -11.84
N GLY A 281 -5.54 -6.51 -11.56
CA GLY A 281 -4.30 -5.99 -12.16
C GLY A 281 -3.17 -7.02 -12.18
N ASN A 282 -2.06 -6.66 -12.81
CA ASN A 282 -0.88 -7.53 -12.93
C ASN A 282 0.25 -6.99 -12.04
N ILE A 283 0.48 -7.67 -10.91
CA ILE A 283 1.50 -7.29 -9.92
C ILE A 283 2.90 -7.16 -10.56
N ALA A 284 3.26 -8.01 -11.53
CA ALA A 284 4.58 -7.97 -12.15
C ALA A 284 4.80 -6.69 -12.98
N ASP A 285 3.76 -6.22 -13.66
CA ASP A 285 3.75 -4.96 -14.41
C ASP A 285 3.78 -3.78 -13.44
N ASP A 286 2.96 -3.83 -12.38
CA ASP A 286 2.83 -2.78 -11.37
C ASP A 286 4.15 -2.51 -10.63
N LEU A 287 4.87 -3.56 -10.21
CA LEU A 287 6.17 -3.48 -9.55
C LEU A 287 7.30 -2.91 -10.43
N GLN A 288 7.04 -2.69 -11.72
CA GLN A 288 7.98 -2.13 -12.68
C GLN A 288 7.51 -0.82 -13.30
N ASP A 289 6.31 -0.35 -12.97
CA ASP A 289 5.72 0.79 -13.64
C ASP A 289 6.29 2.13 -13.13
N ASN A 290 6.94 2.85 -14.05
CA ASN A 290 7.46 4.18 -13.79
C ASN A 290 6.36 5.25 -13.56
N ALA A 291 5.09 4.92 -13.79
CA ALA A 291 3.96 5.76 -13.39
C ALA A 291 3.94 6.04 -11.88
N PHE A 292 4.47 5.10 -11.07
CA PHE A 292 4.59 5.23 -9.62
C PHE A 292 5.89 5.90 -9.16
N LEU A 293 6.84 6.15 -10.08
CA LEU A 293 8.08 6.83 -9.74
C LEU A 293 7.79 8.25 -9.19
N THR A 294 8.32 8.49 -8.00
CA THR A 294 8.22 9.75 -7.24
C THR A 294 9.49 10.57 -7.41
N PRO A 295 9.44 11.92 -7.32
CA PRO A 295 10.64 12.74 -7.48
C PRO A 295 11.61 12.59 -6.29
N VAL A 296 12.90 12.86 -6.55
CA VAL A 296 13.88 13.22 -5.51
C VAL A 296 13.98 14.73 -5.38
N CYS A 297 14.27 15.22 -4.18
CA CYS A 297 14.62 16.63 -3.98
C CYS A 297 15.73 16.78 -2.92
N PRO A 298 16.78 17.56 -3.23
CA PRO A 298 17.91 17.80 -2.34
C PRO A 298 17.63 18.83 -1.23
#